data_AF-A0A564VXL6-F1
#
_entry.id   AF-A0A564VXL6-F1
#
_cell.length_a   1.000
_cell.length_b   1.000
_cell.length_c   1.000
_cell.angle_alpha   90.00
_cell.angle_beta   90.00
_cell.angle_gamma   90.00
#
_symmetry.space_group_name_H-M   'P 1'
#
loop_
_entity.id
_entity.type
_entity.pdbx_description
1 polymer ?
#
loop_
_entity_poly.entity_id
_entity_poly.type
_entity_poly.pdbx_seq_one_letter_code
_entity_poly.pdbx_strand_id
1 'polypeptide(L)'
;MKFEEALKAMKSGLPVKLPSWAGYWWWDEETKTILMYTKDGDCLDIRETQNVEYTLQNILADEWIVANGQNCPILGGEATFSFGEAVKYLKRGFKVARKGWNGKKQYIQLATGISYKAADGEVVNCEHNAIGNMAVAFTGTSGVQMGWLASQADMLAEDWIFAE
;
A
#
# COMPACT_ATOMS: atom_id res chain seq x y z
N MET A 1 12.22 -6.31 5.98
CA MET A 1 13.01 -6.74 7.16
C MET A 1 12.09 -6.76 8.38
N LYS A 2 12.33 -7.65 9.34
CA LYS A 2 11.52 -7.69 10.56
C LYS A 2 11.78 -6.45 11.42
N PHE A 3 10.83 -6.06 12.26
CA PHE A 3 11.00 -4.88 13.09
C PHE A 3 12.20 -4.94 14.05
N GLU A 4 12.60 -6.13 14.52
CA GLU A 4 13.83 -6.25 15.32
C GLU A 4 15.07 -5.77 14.56
N GLU A 5 15.16 -6.08 13.27
CA GLU A 5 16.23 -5.64 12.39
C GLU A 5 16.11 -4.14 12.09
N ALA A 6 14.88 -3.66 11.87
CA ALA A 6 14.60 -2.24 11.68
C ALA A 6 15.00 -1.42 12.93
N LEU A 7 14.72 -1.92 14.14
CA LEU A 7 15.10 -1.27 15.40
C LEU A 7 16.63 -1.24 15.58
N LYS A 8 17.33 -2.31 15.21
CA LYS A 8 18.81 -2.32 15.18
C LYS A 8 19.34 -1.29 14.18
N ALA A 9 18.75 -1.20 12.98
CA ALA A 9 19.12 -0.20 11.99
C ALA A 9 18.89 1.24 12.49
N MET A 10 17.74 1.52 13.10
CA MET A 10 17.45 2.80 13.73
C MET A 10 18.49 3.18 14.79
N LYS A 11 18.82 2.26 15.70
CA LYS A 11 19.86 2.47 16.72
C LYS A 11 21.27 2.66 16.15
N SER A 12 21.51 2.23 14.91
CA SER A 12 22.75 2.49 14.19
C SER A 12 22.76 3.83 13.43
N GLY A 13 21.69 4.62 13.54
CA GLY A 13 21.55 5.91 12.86
C GLY A 13 21.00 5.81 11.44
N LEU A 14 20.23 4.77 11.12
CA LEU A 14 19.55 4.63 9.83
C LEU A 14 18.05 4.84 9.97
N PRO A 15 17.41 5.72 9.17
CA PRO A 15 15.97 5.85 9.17
C PRO A 15 15.34 4.62 8.50
N VAL A 16 14.17 4.20 8.95
CA VAL A 16 13.46 3.03 8.40
C VAL A 16 11.99 3.34 8.12
N LYS A 17 11.37 2.64 7.18
CA LYS A 17 9.96 2.84 6.82
C LYS A 17 9.33 1.54 6.35
N LEU A 18 7.99 1.49 6.31
CA LEU A 18 7.28 0.53 5.47
C LEU A 18 7.27 1.04 4.01
N PRO A 19 7.28 0.16 2.99
CA PRO A 19 7.53 0.57 1.60
C PRO A 19 6.59 1.66 1.09
N SER A 20 5.30 1.54 1.41
CA SER A 20 4.26 2.49 1.02
C SER A 20 4.28 3.84 1.74
N TRP A 21 5.06 3.99 2.82
CA TRP A 21 5.01 5.20 3.64
C TRP A 21 5.76 6.36 3.02
N ALA A 22 5.19 7.56 3.13
CA ALA A 22 5.89 8.76 2.70
C ALA A 22 7.01 9.16 3.67
N GLY A 23 6.77 9.01 4.97
CA GLY A 23 7.72 9.29 6.06
C GLY A 23 8.54 8.09 6.52
N TYR A 24 9.22 8.24 7.66
CA TYR A 24 10.12 7.24 8.24
C TYR A 24 10.16 7.31 9.76
N TRP A 25 10.68 6.26 10.39
CA TRP A 25 10.93 6.13 11.81
C TRP A 25 12.43 6.22 12.08
N TRP A 26 12.78 6.81 13.22
CA TRP A 26 14.14 7.10 13.64
C TRP A 26 14.30 6.85 15.14
N TRP A 27 15.46 6.35 15.57
CA TRP A 27 15.76 6.20 16.99
C TRP A 27 16.42 7.46 17.53
N ASP A 28 15.80 8.08 18.52
CA ASP A 28 16.39 9.22 19.21
C ASP A 28 17.22 8.77 20.43
N GLU A 29 18.51 9.08 20.40
CA GLU A 29 19.43 8.68 21.46
C GLU A 29 19.32 9.54 22.73
N GLU A 30 18.79 10.76 22.63
CA GLU A 30 18.62 11.65 23.79
C GLU A 30 17.46 11.16 24.67
N THR A 31 16.30 10.94 24.07
CA THR A 31 15.08 10.53 24.80
C THR A 31 14.85 9.02 24.86
N LYS A 32 15.69 8.23 24.18
CA LYS A 32 15.62 6.76 24.09
C LYS A 32 14.25 6.26 23.58
N THR A 33 13.73 6.93 22.55
CA THR A 33 12.43 6.63 21.94
C THR A 33 12.54 6.51 20.42
N ILE A 34 11.43 6.13 19.78
CA ILE A 34 11.30 6.19 18.32
C ILE A 34 10.54 7.47 17.97
N LEU A 35 11.13 8.29 17.11
CA LEU A 35 10.49 9.42 16.47
C LEU A 35 9.93 8.97 15.11
N MET A 36 8.69 9.34 14.83
CA MET A 36 7.97 9.04 13.60
C MET A 36 7.80 10.33 12.80
N TYR A 37 8.55 10.46 11.72
CA TYR A 37 8.38 11.52 10.75
C TYR A 37 7.24 11.15 9.82
N THR A 38 6.18 11.95 9.80
CA THR A 38 4.97 11.68 9.02
C THR A 38 5.13 12.15 7.57
N LYS A 39 4.17 11.78 6.73
CA LYS A 39 4.10 12.23 5.33
C LYS A 39 3.98 13.75 5.18
N ASP A 40 3.45 14.42 6.21
CA ASP A 40 3.16 15.86 6.21
C ASP A 40 4.34 16.68 6.79
N GLY A 41 5.42 16.01 7.19
CA GLY A 41 6.63 16.63 7.75
C GLY A 41 6.61 16.77 9.27
N ASP A 42 5.53 16.36 9.94
CA ASP A 42 5.45 16.35 11.41
C ASP A 42 6.37 15.28 12.00
N CYS A 43 6.83 15.52 13.23
CA CYS A 43 7.60 14.55 14.02
C CYS A 43 6.82 14.21 15.29
N LEU A 44 6.47 12.93 15.45
CA LEU A 44 5.71 12.42 16.58
C LEU A 44 6.55 11.41 17.35
N ASP A 45 6.62 11.54 18.67
CA ASP A 45 7.15 10.46 19.52
C ASP A 45 6.19 9.26 19.50
N ILE A 46 6.72 8.05 19.32
CA ILE A 46 5.89 6.83 19.30
C ILE A 46 5.03 6.67 20.58
N ARG A 47 5.48 7.22 21.71
CA ARG A 47 4.75 7.23 22.99
C ARG A 47 3.48 8.08 22.94
N GLU A 48 3.42 9.04 22.02
CA GLU A 48 2.30 9.96 21.83
C GLU A 48 1.34 9.49 20.73
N THR A 49 1.50 8.27 20.21
CA THR A 49 0.59 7.72 19.19
C THR A 49 -0.86 7.71 19.67
N GLN A 50 -1.75 8.30 18.86
CA GLN A 50 -3.18 8.28 19.11
C GLN A 50 -3.85 7.00 18.57
N ASN A 51 -3.15 6.21 17.76
CA ASN A 51 -3.64 4.96 17.21
C ASN A 51 -2.69 3.81 17.52
N VAL A 52 -2.79 3.32 18.76
CA VAL A 52 -1.92 2.26 19.31
C VAL A 52 -2.03 0.98 18.47
N GLU A 53 -3.24 0.57 18.06
CA GLU A 53 -3.43 -0.63 17.27
C GLU A 53 -2.68 -0.54 15.93
N TYR A 54 -2.81 0.57 15.22
CA TYR A 54 -2.09 0.79 13.97
C TYR A 54 -0.57 0.76 14.19
N THR A 55 -0.06 1.45 15.22
CA THR A 55 1.38 1.45 15.56
C THR A 55 1.89 0.03 15.83
N LEU A 56 1.16 -0.77 16.61
CA LEU A 56 1.52 -2.16 16.90
C LEU A 56 1.46 -3.05 15.65
N GLN A 57 0.45 -2.90 14.79
CA GLN A 57 0.38 -3.63 13.53
C GLN A 57 1.59 -3.34 12.62
N ASN A 58 2.09 -2.11 12.61
CA ASN A 58 3.30 -1.77 11.85
C ASN A 58 4.57 -2.37 12.47
N ILE A 59 4.67 -2.35 13.81
CA ILE A 59 5.76 -3.04 14.53
C ILE A 59 5.77 -4.54 14.22
N LEU A 60 4.60 -5.15 14.04
CA LEU A 60 4.49 -6.57 13.70
C LEU A 60 4.77 -6.88 12.22
N ALA A 61 4.91 -5.85 11.37
CA ALA A 61 5.22 -6.05 9.95
C ALA A 61 6.67 -6.52 9.75
N ASP A 62 6.88 -7.26 8.66
CA ASP A 62 8.16 -7.81 8.23
C ASP A 62 8.68 -7.21 6.91
N GLU A 63 8.01 -6.14 6.46
CA GLU A 63 8.27 -5.43 5.20
C GLU A 63 9.14 -4.17 5.40
N TRP A 64 9.73 -3.95 6.57
CA TRP A 64 10.53 -2.73 6.83
C TRP A 64 11.74 -2.62 5.89
N ILE A 65 12.06 -1.40 5.49
CA ILE A 65 13.21 -1.05 4.65
C ILE A 65 13.93 0.18 5.23
N VAL A 66 15.21 0.36 4.88
CA VAL A 66 15.92 1.61 5.18
C VAL A 66 15.35 2.72 4.29
N ALA A 67 15.02 3.85 4.89
CA ALA A 67 14.58 5.04 4.17
C ALA A 67 15.78 5.78 3.57
N ASN A 68 15.64 6.30 2.35
CA ASN A 68 16.65 7.11 1.68
C ASN A 68 16.01 8.08 0.70
N GLY A 69 16.85 8.91 0.06
CA GLY A 69 16.41 9.90 -0.92
C GLY A 69 15.81 9.33 -2.22
N GLN A 70 15.85 8.02 -2.44
CA GLN A 70 15.16 7.39 -3.58
C GLN A 70 13.78 6.85 -3.22
N ASN A 71 13.63 6.26 -2.03
CA ASN A 71 12.41 5.53 -1.67
C ASN A 71 11.49 6.26 -0.68
N CYS A 72 11.90 7.41 -0.14
CA CYS A 72 11.17 8.12 0.90
C CYS A 72 10.76 9.52 0.42
N PRO A 73 9.45 9.75 0.16
CA PRO A 73 8.92 11.04 -0.28
C PRO A 73 9.37 12.26 0.51
N ILE A 74 9.42 12.23 1.85
CA ILE A 74 9.87 13.41 2.61
C ILE A 74 11.36 13.71 2.42
N LEU A 75 12.12 12.73 1.92
CA LEU A 75 13.53 12.87 1.57
C LEU A 75 13.72 13.14 0.05
N GLY A 76 12.65 13.43 -0.68
CA GLY A 76 12.66 13.73 -2.12
C GLY A 76 12.54 12.50 -3.03
N GLY A 77 12.37 11.31 -2.46
CA GLY A 77 12.18 10.06 -3.20
C GLY A 77 10.72 9.78 -3.54
N GLU A 78 10.42 8.52 -3.87
CA GLU A 78 9.06 8.07 -4.15
C GLU A 78 8.78 6.74 -3.45
N ALA A 79 7.63 6.64 -2.79
CA ALA A 79 7.22 5.41 -2.13
C ALA A 79 6.65 4.44 -3.17
N THR A 80 7.29 3.29 -3.32
CA THR A 80 6.72 2.15 -4.05
C THR A 80 6.62 0.94 -3.15
N PHE A 81 5.84 -0.04 -3.59
CA PHE A 81 5.64 -1.29 -2.90
C PHE A 81 5.52 -2.47 -3.87
N SER A 82 5.59 -3.67 -3.30
CA SER A 82 5.49 -4.92 -4.03
C SER A 82 4.06 -5.22 -4.48
N PHE A 83 3.88 -6.20 -5.37
CA PHE A 83 2.55 -6.69 -5.71
C PHE A 83 1.80 -7.26 -4.49
N GLY A 84 2.50 -7.95 -3.59
CA GLY A 84 1.89 -8.51 -2.36
C GLY A 84 1.26 -7.42 -1.50
N GLU A 85 1.97 -6.31 -1.34
CA GLU A 85 1.47 -5.10 -0.68
C GLU A 85 0.32 -4.45 -1.45
N ALA A 86 0.41 -4.39 -2.79
CA ALA A 86 -0.67 -3.89 -3.62
C ALA A 86 -1.98 -4.66 -3.38
N VAL A 87 -1.92 -6.00 -3.28
CA VAL A 87 -3.09 -6.84 -2.92
C VAL A 87 -3.60 -6.55 -1.51
N LYS A 88 -2.70 -6.36 -0.53
CA LYS A 88 -3.07 -5.96 0.84
C LYS A 88 -3.81 -4.62 0.86
N TYR A 89 -3.38 -3.64 0.06
CA TYR A 89 -4.05 -2.34 -0.05
C TYR A 89 -5.38 -2.43 -0.82
N LEU A 90 -5.48 -3.24 -1.87
CA LEU A 90 -6.75 -3.51 -2.56
C LEU A 90 -7.82 -4.06 -1.61
N LYS A 91 -7.46 -5.03 -0.77
CA LYS A 91 -8.37 -5.60 0.25
C LYS A 91 -8.83 -4.57 1.29
N ARG A 92 -8.07 -3.48 1.46
CA ARG A 92 -8.41 -2.35 2.34
C ARG A 92 -9.17 -1.23 1.61
N GLY A 93 -9.51 -1.43 0.34
CA GLY A 93 -10.28 -0.48 -0.47
C GLY A 93 -9.46 0.62 -1.16
N PHE A 94 -8.13 0.55 -1.10
CA PHE A 94 -7.28 1.49 -1.84
C PHE A 94 -7.23 1.14 -3.33
N LYS A 95 -7.09 2.17 -4.16
CA LYS A 95 -6.72 2.02 -5.57
C LYS A 95 -5.20 1.98 -5.67
N VAL A 96 -4.69 1.12 -6.54
CA VAL A 96 -3.25 0.99 -6.77
C VAL A 96 -2.95 0.87 -8.26
N ALA A 97 -1.76 1.28 -8.66
CA ALA A 97 -1.32 1.25 -10.04
C ALA A 97 0.16 0.91 -10.12
N ARG A 98 0.62 0.52 -11.31
CA ARG A 98 2.04 0.46 -11.64
C ARG A 98 2.50 1.81 -12.16
N LYS A 99 3.72 2.25 -11.79
CA LYS A 99 4.34 3.43 -12.43
C LYS A 99 4.51 3.25 -13.93
N GLY A 100 4.88 2.04 -14.35
CA GLY A 100 5.15 1.73 -15.75
C GLY A 100 3.92 1.54 -16.65
N TRP A 101 2.70 1.70 -16.14
CA TRP A 101 1.49 1.52 -16.97
C TRP A 101 1.31 2.64 -17.99
N ASN A 102 1.01 2.23 -19.23
CA ASN A 102 0.82 3.14 -20.35
C ASN A 102 -0.62 3.67 -20.38
N GLY A 103 -0.88 4.68 -19.55
CA GLY A 103 -2.10 5.49 -19.64
C GLY A 103 -2.29 6.39 -18.42
N LYS A 104 -2.80 7.60 -18.66
CA LYS A 104 -3.14 8.53 -17.57
C LYS A 104 -4.29 7.93 -16.75
N LYS A 105 -4.15 7.96 -15.42
CA LYS A 105 -5.19 7.56 -14.46
C LYS A 105 -5.63 6.09 -14.57
N GLN A 106 -4.73 5.21 -15.01
CA GLN A 106 -4.97 3.77 -14.94
C GLN A 106 -4.73 3.26 -13.53
N TYR A 107 -5.62 2.42 -13.02
CA TYR A 107 -5.49 1.80 -11.70
C TYR A 107 -6.29 0.50 -11.63
N ILE A 108 -5.99 -0.31 -10.64
CA ILE A 108 -6.83 -1.41 -10.20
C ILE A 108 -7.47 -1.09 -8.85
N GLN A 109 -8.68 -1.61 -8.66
CA GLN A 109 -9.42 -1.50 -7.41
C GLN A 109 -10.19 -2.79 -7.13
N LEU A 110 -10.56 -3.03 -5.87
CA LEU A 110 -11.46 -4.11 -5.52
C LEU A 110 -12.91 -3.65 -5.76
N ALA A 111 -13.57 -4.26 -6.73
CA ALA A 111 -15.00 -4.07 -6.96
C ALA A 111 -15.81 -5.07 -6.12
N THR A 112 -16.99 -4.65 -5.69
CA THR A 112 -17.95 -5.44 -4.89
C THR A 112 -19.32 -5.37 -5.56
N GLY A 113 -20.21 -6.32 -5.26
CA GLY A 113 -21.58 -6.32 -5.82
C GLY A 113 -21.63 -6.55 -7.33
N ILE A 114 -20.73 -7.37 -7.87
CA ILE A 114 -20.65 -7.62 -9.31
C ILE A 114 -21.90 -8.36 -9.78
N SER A 115 -22.61 -7.76 -10.73
CA SER A 115 -23.75 -8.35 -11.43
C SER A 115 -23.53 -8.33 -12.93
N TYR A 116 -24.27 -9.16 -13.64
CA TYR A 116 -24.34 -9.12 -15.10
C TYR A 116 -25.79 -9.17 -15.56
N LYS A 117 -26.04 -8.65 -16.76
CA LYS A 117 -27.33 -8.74 -17.43
C LYS A 117 -27.26 -9.85 -18.48
N ALA A 118 -28.09 -10.88 -18.33
CA ALA A 118 -28.22 -11.95 -19.31
C ALA A 118 -28.90 -11.43 -20.59
N ALA A 119 -28.84 -12.22 -21.66
CA ALA A 119 -29.35 -11.82 -22.98
C ALA A 119 -30.88 -11.60 -23.00
N ASP A 120 -31.61 -12.28 -22.10
CA ASP A 120 -33.05 -12.10 -21.87
C ASP A 120 -33.39 -10.87 -21.02
N GLY A 121 -32.36 -10.20 -20.48
CA GLY A 121 -32.48 -9.00 -19.68
C GLY A 121 -32.53 -9.23 -18.17
N GLU A 122 -32.45 -10.47 -17.70
CA GLU A 122 -32.36 -10.78 -16.27
C GLU A 122 -31.03 -10.27 -15.69
N VAL A 123 -31.08 -9.63 -14.52
CA VAL A 123 -29.87 -9.24 -13.78
C VAL A 123 -29.55 -10.32 -12.76
N VAL A 124 -28.36 -10.89 -12.88
CA VAL A 124 -27.91 -12.04 -12.07
C VAL A 124 -26.77 -11.60 -11.15
N ASN A 125 -26.64 -12.25 -9.99
CA ASN A 125 -25.58 -12.06 -8.98
C ASN A 125 -25.59 -10.74 -8.18
N CYS A 126 -26.67 -9.95 -8.24
CA CYS A 126 -26.75 -8.68 -7.51
C CYS A 126 -26.56 -8.77 -5.97
N GLU A 127 -26.93 -9.90 -5.34
CA GLU A 127 -26.98 -10.04 -3.87
C GLU A 127 -26.21 -11.27 -3.34
N HIS A 128 -25.24 -11.78 -4.10
CA HIS A 128 -24.52 -12.99 -3.69
C HIS A 128 -23.45 -12.66 -2.61
N ASN A 129 -23.55 -13.27 -1.43
CA ASN A 129 -22.63 -13.01 -0.30
C ASN A 129 -21.28 -13.75 -0.39
N ALA A 130 -21.11 -14.71 -1.31
CA ALA A 130 -19.84 -15.44 -1.47
C ALA A 130 -18.84 -14.73 -2.40
N ILE A 131 -17.62 -15.27 -2.48
CA ILE A 131 -16.45 -14.79 -3.25
C ILE A 131 -16.78 -14.27 -4.67
N GLY A 132 -17.83 -14.79 -5.33
CA GLY A 132 -18.28 -14.35 -6.65
C GLY A 132 -18.81 -12.91 -6.76
N ASN A 133 -18.97 -12.18 -5.65
CA ASN A 133 -19.41 -10.78 -5.66
C ASN A 133 -18.25 -9.79 -5.82
N MET A 134 -17.00 -10.22 -5.60
CA MET A 134 -15.84 -9.35 -5.67
C MET A 134 -14.94 -9.71 -6.84
N ALA A 135 -14.36 -8.70 -7.49
CA ALA A 135 -13.27 -8.90 -8.45
C ALA A 135 -12.36 -7.69 -8.46
N VAL A 136 -11.12 -7.90 -8.90
CA VAL A 136 -10.25 -6.78 -9.23
C VAL A 136 -10.75 -6.17 -10.54
N ALA A 137 -11.07 -4.89 -10.52
CA ALA A 137 -11.43 -4.12 -11.69
C ALA A 137 -10.22 -3.30 -12.14
N PHE A 138 -9.92 -3.32 -13.44
CA PHE A 138 -8.95 -2.43 -14.06
C PHE A 138 -9.70 -1.26 -14.68
N THR A 139 -9.43 -0.05 -14.20
CA THR A 139 -9.95 1.18 -14.80
C THR A 139 -8.90 1.72 -15.75
N GLY A 140 -9.19 1.61 -17.04
CA GLY A 140 -8.34 2.10 -18.12
C GLY A 140 -8.91 3.34 -18.80
N THR A 141 -8.20 3.83 -19.82
CA THR A 141 -8.68 4.93 -20.67
C THR A 141 -9.90 4.56 -21.52
N SER A 142 -10.11 3.26 -21.76
CA SER A 142 -11.21 2.72 -22.57
C SER A 142 -12.40 2.23 -21.74
N GLY A 143 -12.38 2.45 -20.42
CA GLY A 143 -13.43 2.01 -19.50
C GLY A 143 -12.92 1.03 -18.45
N VAL A 144 -13.87 0.35 -17.81
CA VAL A 144 -13.60 -0.59 -16.71
C VAL A 144 -13.65 -2.02 -17.22
N GLN A 145 -12.57 -2.76 -17.00
CA GLN A 145 -12.54 -4.21 -17.21
C GLN A 145 -12.67 -4.92 -15.86
N MET A 146 -13.76 -5.66 -15.69
CA MET A 146 -14.00 -6.50 -14.53
C MET A 146 -13.22 -7.81 -14.63
N GLY A 147 -12.71 -8.31 -13.50
CA GLY A 147 -11.96 -9.56 -13.49
C GLY A 147 -10.56 -9.43 -14.08
N TRP A 148 -9.86 -8.33 -13.75
CA TRP A 148 -8.47 -8.14 -14.15
C TRP A 148 -7.59 -9.26 -13.60
N LEU A 149 -6.77 -9.83 -14.47
CA LEU A 149 -5.81 -10.88 -14.15
C LEU A 149 -4.41 -10.28 -14.13
N ALA A 150 -3.72 -10.41 -13.00
CA ALA A 150 -2.33 -10.00 -12.90
C ALA A 150 -1.46 -10.87 -13.83
N SER A 151 -0.63 -10.23 -14.65
CA SER A 151 0.41 -10.94 -15.39
C SER A 151 1.57 -11.33 -14.46
N GLN A 152 2.46 -12.21 -14.91
CA GLN A 152 3.70 -12.49 -14.17
C GLN A 152 4.54 -11.22 -13.97
N ALA A 153 4.54 -10.32 -14.94
CA ALA A 153 5.24 -9.03 -14.84
C ALA A 153 4.59 -8.08 -13.82
N ASP A 154 3.30 -8.21 -13.57
CA ASP A 154 2.59 -7.49 -12.49
C ASP A 154 2.93 -8.06 -11.12
N MET A 155 2.96 -9.39 -11.00
CA MET A 155 3.23 -10.09 -9.76
C MET A 155 4.68 -9.91 -9.27
N LEU A 156 5.64 -9.80 -10.18
CA LEU A 156 7.07 -9.69 -9.87
C LEU A 156 7.57 -8.24 -9.74
N ALA A 157 6.66 -7.27 -9.73
CA ALA A 157 7.01 -5.87 -9.74
C ALA A 157 7.02 -5.21 -8.37
N GLU A 158 7.88 -4.21 -8.25
CA GLU A 158 8.17 -3.44 -7.03
C GLU A 158 7.89 -1.93 -7.20
N ASP A 159 7.31 -1.53 -8.34
CA ASP A 159 6.95 -0.15 -8.67
C ASP A 159 5.43 0.11 -8.53
N TRP A 160 4.76 -0.64 -7.65
CA TRP A 160 3.36 -0.33 -7.33
C TRP A 160 3.27 0.92 -6.47
N ILE A 161 2.24 1.72 -6.73
CA ILE A 161 1.94 2.98 -6.05
C ILE A 161 0.44 3.08 -5.76
N PHE A 162 0.06 3.96 -4.85
CA PHE A 162 -1.34 4.35 -4.70
C PHE A 162 -1.79 5.18 -5.90
N ALA A 163 -3.05 5.03 -6.27
CA ALA A 163 -3.71 5.83 -7.29
C ALA A 163 -4.83 6.69 -6.68
N GLU A 164 -5.10 7.84 -7.29
CA GLU A 164 -6.18 8.78 -6.90
C GLU A 164 -7.56 8.33 -7.40
#